data_AF-A0AB40BYF7-F1
#
_entry.id   AF-A0AB40BYF7-F1
#
_cell.length_a   1.000
_cell.length_b   1.000
_cell.length_c   1.000
_cell.angle_alpha   90.00
_cell.angle_beta   90.00
_cell.angle_gamma   90.00
#
_symmetry.space_group_name_H-M   'P 1'
#
loop_
_entity.id
_entity.type
_entity.pdbx_description
1 polymer ?
#
loop_
_entity_poly.entity_id
_entity_poly.type
_entity_poly.pdbx_seq_one_letter_code
_entity_poly.pdbx_strand_id
1 'polypeptide(L)'
;MDSIVDALSSAYNEFVAKAAEVLEAKEQSGGRKSPKTDAALEAFRQRWELFRVACDQAEELVESMKQRIGSECLVDEATGANPRGGLGSSGIPPISAVRLEQMSKAVRWIVIELQNHAGAASGSSNHHSSAPFDARFPEDGAQ
;
A
#
# COMPACT_ATOMS: atom_id res chain seq x y z
N MET A 1 13.98 -0.55 -6.43
CA MET A 1 13.72 0.90 -6.33
C MET A 1 13.67 1.49 -7.73
N ASP A 2 14.79 1.57 -8.46
CA ASP A 2 14.80 2.18 -9.81
C ASP A 2 13.81 1.52 -10.77
N SER A 3 13.74 0.19 -10.81
CA SER A 3 12.76 -0.54 -11.62
C SER A 3 11.30 -0.18 -11.35
N ILE A 4 10.93 0.13 -10.10
CA ILE A 4 9.55 0.53 -9.75
C ILE A 4 9.28 1.96 -10.21
N VAL A 5 10.26 2.86 -10.03
CA VAL A 5 10.17 4.25 -10.49
C VAL A 5 10.10 4.31 -12.02
N ASP A 6 10.91 3.50 -12.70
CA ASP A 6 10.90 3.35 -14.16
C ASP A 6 9.57 2.79 -14.65
N ALA A 7 9.03 1.76 -13.98
CA ALA A 7 7.73 1.18 -14.29
C ALA A 7 6.61 2.22 -14.12
N LEU A 8 6.61 3.01 -13.05
CA LEU A 8 5.66 4.10 -12.83
C LEU A 8 5.74 5.17 -13.92
N SER A 9 6.95 5.59 -14.29
CA SER A 9 7.17 6.58 -15.34
C SER A 9 6.67 6.09 -16.70
N SER A 10 6.99 4.84 -17.05
CA SER A 10 6.51 4.20 -18.27
C SER A 10 4.98 4.04 -18.28
N ALA A 11 4.39 3.61 -17.16
CA ALA A 11 2.95 3.49 -16.99
C ALA A 11 2.22 4.83 -17.17
N TYR A 12 2.77 5.90 -16.58
CA TYR A 12 2.25 7.26 -16.74
C TYR A 12 2.31 7.73 -18.20
N ASN A 13 3.46 7.61 -18.86
CA ASN A 13 3.63 8.05 -20.25
C ASN A 13 2.67 7.33 -21.20
N GLU A 14 2.53 6.01 -21.06
CA GLU A 14 1.60 5.23 -21.86
C GLU A 14 0.13 5.55 -21.54
N PHE A 15 -0.22 5.83 -20.28
CA PHE A 15 -1.56 6.28 -19.90
C PHE A 15 -1.92 7.60 -20.58
N VAL A 16 -1.01 8.58 -20.53
CA VAL A 16 -1.19 9.88 -21.19
C VAL A 16 -1.29 9.73 -22.71
N ALA A 17 -0.46 8.87 -23.31
CA ALA A 17 -0.54 8.57 -24.74
C ALA A 17 -1.91 7.99 -25.14
N LYS A 18 -2.45 7.04 -24.37
CA LYS A 18 -3.79 6.49 -24.62
C LYS A 18 -4.91 7.51 -24.37
N ALA A 19 -4.73 8.44 -23.44
CA ALA A 19 -5.68 9.55 -23.25
C ALA A 19 -5.72 10.46 -24.49
N ALA A 20 -4.56 10.77 -25.07
CA ALA A 20 -4.46 11.56 -26.30
C ALA A 20 -5.14 10.83 -27.48
N GLU A 21 -4.90 9.53 -27.66
CA GLU A 21 -5.54 8.73 -28.71
C GLU A 21 -7.08 8.76 -28.62
N VAL A 22 -7.65 8.77 -27.40
CA VAL A 22 -9.10 8.91 -27.20
C VAL A 22 -9.60 10.28 -27.66
N LEU A 23 -8.87 11.36 -27.35
CA LEU A 23 -9.24 12.71 -27.75
C LEU A 23 -9.17 12.88 -29.27
N GLU A 24 -8.11 12.40 -29.90
CA GLU A 24 -7.96 12.41 -31.36
C GLU A 24 -9.06 11.57 -32.05
N ALA A 25 -9.37 10.38 -31.51
CA ALA A 25 -10.43 9.54 -32.05
C ALA A 25 -11.82 10.19 -31.90
N LYS A 26 -12.05 10.97 -30.84
CA LYS A 26 -13.28 11.76 -30.66
C LYS A 26 -13.35 12.95 -31.60
N GLU A 27 -12.24 13.64 -31.82
CA GLU A 27 -12.18 14.76 -32.76
C GLU A 27 -12.49 14.28 -34.19
N GLN A 28 -11.86 13.18 -34.62
CA GLN A 28 -12.08 12.59 -35.94
C GLN A 28 -13.52 12.11 -36.17
N SER A 29 -14.22 11.70 -35.10
CA SER A 29 -15.63 11.30 -35.18
C SER A 29 -16.61 12.47 -35.04
N GLY A 30 -16.13 13.69 -34.84
CA GLY A 30 -16.96 14.86 -34.55
C GLY A 30 -17.76 14.71 -33.25
N GLY A 31 -17.18 14.01 -32.26
CA GLY A 31 -17.82 13.72 -30.97
C GLY A 31 -18.87 12.61 -31.01
N ARG A 32 -19.11 11.97 -32.17
CA ARG A 32 -20.04 10.84 -32.27
C ARG A 32 -19.37 9.56 -31.77
N LYS A 33 -20.17 8.67 -31.18
CA LYS A 33 -19.72 7.30 -30.89
C LYS A 33 -19.34 6.62 -32.19
N SER A 34 -18.14 6.02 -32.20
CA SER A 34 -17.61 5.27 -33.32
C SER A 34 -16.83 4.07 -32.80
N PRO A 35 -16.72 2.97 -33.59
CA PRO A 35 -15.93 1.80 -33.19
C PRO A 35 -14.48 2.16 -32.86
N LYS A 36 -13.92 3.17 -33.53
CA LYS A 36 -12.56 3.67 -33.28
C LYS A 36 -12.45 4.35 -31.92
N THR A 37 -13.43 5.18 -31.56
CA THR A 37 -13.51 5.84 -30.26
C THR A 37 -13.72 4.81 -29.14
N ASP A 38 -14.56 3.81 -29.36
CA ASP A 38 -14.82 2.74 -28.39
C ASP A 38 -13.58 1.88 -28.15
N ALA A 39 -12.85 1.49 -29.21
CA ALA A 39 -11.59 0.78 -29.09
C ALA A 39 -10.51 1.58 -28.35
N ALA A 40 -10.39 2.89 -28.62
CA ALA A 40 -9.47 3.77 -27.91
C ALA A 40 -9.84 3.89 -26.42
N LEU A 41 -11.13 3.94 -26.08
CA LEU A 41 -11.61 4.00 -24.70
C LEU A 41 -11.30 2.72 -23.92
N GLU A 42 -11.45 1.54 -24.53
CA GLU A 42 -11.07 0.28 -23.88
C GLU A 42 -9.55 0.20 -23.65
N ALA A 43 -8.73 0.60 -24.64
CA ALA A 43 -7.28 0.66 -24.48
C ALA A 43 -6.85 1.65 -23.38
N PHE A 44 -7.52 2.81 -23.28
CA PHE A 44 -7.32 3.77 -22.21
C PHE A 44 -7.66 3.19 -20.84
N ARG A 45 -8.79 2.49 -20.70
CA ARG A 45 -9.18 1.84 -19.44
C ARG A 45 -8.16 0.78 -19.00
N GLN A 46 -7.71 -0.03 -19.94
CA GLN A 46 -6.68 -1.04 -19.66
C GLN A 46 -5.39 -0.37 -19.16
N ARG A 47 -4.94 0.71 -19.81
CA ARG A 47 -3.71 1.39 -19.41
C ARG A 47 -3.86 2.19 -18.11
N TRP A 48 -5.03 2.74 -17.84
CA TRP A 48 -5.37 3.33 -16.55
C TRP A 48 -5.22 2.34 -15.41
N GLU A 49 -5.72 1.12 -15.58
CA GLU A 49 -5.62 0.10 -14.53
C GLU A 49 -4.16 -0.32 -14.27
N LEU A 50 -3.35 -0.46 -15.32
CA LEU A 50 -1.92 -0.71 -15.18
C LEU A 50 -1.19 0.45 -14.47
N PHE A 51 -1.56 1.69 -14.77
CA PHE A 51 -1.03 2.87 -14.08
C PHE A 51 -1.41 2.87 -12.60
N ARG A 52 -2.67 2.53 -12.27
CA ARG A 52 -3.13 2.42 -10.88
C ARG A 52 -2.31 1.41 -10.08
N VAL A 53 -2.08 0.22 -10.65
CA VAL A 53 -1.23 -0.81 -10.02
C VAL A 53 0.21 -0.32 -9.82
N ALA A 54 0.77 0.44 -10.77
CA ALA A 54 2.10 1.00 -10.63
C ALA A 54 2.16 2.08 -9.51
N CYS A 55 1.09 2.86 -9.34
CA CYS A 55 0.96 3.79 -8.21
C CYS A 55 0.92 3.06 -6.86
N ASP A 56 0.13 1.99 -6.75
CA ASP A 56 0.04 1.18 -5.52
C ASP A 56 1.43 0.62 -5.13
N GLN A 57 2.20 0.12 -6.11
CA GLN A 57 3.57 -0.37 -5.88
C GLN A 57 4.54 0.75 -5.48
N ALA A 58 4.38 1.95 -6.05
CA ALA A 58 5.20 3.09 -5.67
C ALA A 58 4.89 3.57 -4.25
N GLU A 59 3.63 3.52 -3.82
CA GLU A 59 3.23 3.83 -2.44
C GLU A 59 3.83 2.81 -1.45
N GLU A 60 3.77 1.52 -1.77
CA GLU A 60 4.42 0.47 -0.97
C GLU A 60 5.93 0.70 -0.85
N LEU A 61 6.60 1.11 -1.93
CA LEU A 61 8.02 1.43 -1.92
C LEU A 61 8.33 2.60 -0.97
N VAL A 62 7.53 3.66 -1.01
CA VAL A 62 7.69 4.82 -0.12
C VAL A 62 7.46 4.42 1.33
N GLU A 63 6.44 3.62 1.61
CA GLU A 63 6.18 3.13 2.97
C GLU A 63 7.33 2.24 3.47
N SER A 64 7.83 1.34 2.64
CA SER A 64 9.00 0.50 2.95
C SER A 64 10.25 1.33 3.27
N MET A 65 10.49 2.41 2.51
CA MET A 65 11.60 3.33 2.79
C MET A 65 11.41 4.08 4.10
N LYS A 66 10.19 4.54 4.38
CA LYS A 66 9.85 5.19 5.65
C LYS A 66 10.14 4.27 6.83
N GLN A 67 9.78 2.98 6.74
CA GLN A 67 10.08 1.99 7.77
C GLN A 67 11.59 1.73 7.90
N ARG A 68 12.31 1.65 6.78
CA ARG A 68 13.78 1.45 6.80
C ARG A 68 14.49 2.64 7.47
N ILE A 69 14.24 3.86 7.01
CA ILE A 69 14.86 5.06 7.58
C ILE A 69 14.42 5.25 9.04
N GLY A 70 13.14 5.03 9.35
CA GLY A 70 12.60 5.12 10.70
C GLY A 70 13.21 4.12 11.68
N SER A 71 13.51 2.89 11.22
CA SER A 71 14.17 1.86 12.03
C SER A 71 15.68 2.08 12.18
N GLU A 72 16.36 2.54 11.13
CA GLU A 72 17.79 2.92 11.19
C GLU A 72 18.03 4.08 12.18
N CYS A 73 17.10 5.02 12.30
CA CYS A 73 17.13 6.10 13.29
C CYS A 73 17.01 5.59 14.75
N LEU A 74 16.28 4.49 14.97
CA LEU A 74 16.11 3.90 16.31
C LEU A 74 17.29 3.02 16.74
N VAL A 75 18.08 2.51 15.80
CA VAL A 75 19.26 1.68 16.10
C VAL A 75 20.47 2.55 16.48
N ASP A 76 20.60 3.76 15.94
CA ASP A 76 21.75 4.62 16.22
C ASP A 76 21.73 5.19 17.65
N GLU A 77 20.56 5.49 18.21
CA GLU A 77 20.41 5.87 19.63
C GLU A 77 20.66 4.68 20.59
N ALA A 78 20.42 3.44 20.14
CA ALA A 78 20.61 2.25 20.97
C ALA A 78 22.02 1.63 20.88
N THR A 79 22.81 2.00 19.87
CA THR A 79 24.12 1.38 19.61
C THR A 79 25.29 2.23 20.10
N GLY A 80 25.09 3.49 20.48
CA GLY A 80 26.14 4.28 21.13
C GLY A 80 27.50 4.15 20.46
N ALA A 81 27.54 4.17 19.13
CA ALA A 81 28.78 4.09 18.37
C ALA A 81 29.50 5.43 18.50
N ASN A 82 30.17 5.61 19.62
CA ASN A 82 31.07 6.71 19.87
C ASN A 82 32.27 6.55 18.92
N PRO A 83 32.50 7.42 17.92
CA PRO A 83 33.67 7.29 17.06
C PRO A 83 34.87 7.96 17.75
N ARG A 84 35.14 7.61 19.01
CA ARG A 84 36.33 8.05 19.74
C ARG A 84 36.75 6.98 20.74
N GLY A 85 37.68 6.14 20.26
CA GLY A 85 38.84 5.59 20.95
C GLY A 85 38.74 5.11 22.39
N GLY A 86 39.23 3.90 22.62
CA GLY A 86 39.93 3.56 23.87
C GLY A 86 39.37 2.35 24.62
N LEU A 87 40.02 1.21 24.41
CA LEU A 87 40.41 0.20 25.42
C LEU A 87 39.79 0.33 26.83
N GLY A 88 39.08 -0.71 27.27
CA GLY A 88 39.03 -1.02 28.71
C GLY A 88 37.77 -1.67 29.26
N SER A 89 37.98 -2.83 29.88
CA SER A 89 37.15 -3.51 30.89
C SER A 89 35.86 -4.23 30.44
N SER A 90 35.93 -5.55 30.58
CA SER A 90 34.83 -6.44 30.90
C SER A 90 34.02 -5.88 32.09
N GLY A 91 32.79 -5.47 31.83
CA GLY A 91 31.81 -5.10 32.84
C GLY A 91 30.49 -4.89 32.12
N ILE A 92 29.50 -5.75 32.40
CA ILE A 92 28.15 -5.58 31.85
C ILE A 92 27.69 -4.17 32.26
N PRO A 93 27.49 -3.24 31.31
CA PRO A 93 27.13 -1.88 31.66
C PRO A 93 25.74 -1.90 32.30
N PRO A 94 25.49 -1.09 33.35
CA PRO A 94 24.18 -1.03 33.98
C PRO A 94 23.15 -0.66 32.91
N ILE A 95 22.10 -1.48 32.78
CA ILE A 95 20.98 -1.23 31.86
C ILE A 95 20.42 0.14 32.20
N SER A 96 20.68 1.12 31.33
CA SER A 96 20.18 2.48 31.54
C SER A 96 18.66 2.45 31.47
N ALA A 97 17.99 3.16 32.39
CA ALA A 97 16.53 3.29 32.36
C ALA A 97 16.04 3.78 30.99
N VAL A 98 16.85 4.62 30.33
CA VAL A 98 16.64 5.10 28.96
C VAL A 98 16.62 3.95 27.95
N ARG A 99 17.54 2.99 28.04
CA ARG A 99 17.57 1.82 27.15
C ARG A 99 16.35 0.93 27.36
N LEU A 100 15.92 0.74 28.61
CA LEU A 100 14.71 -0.02 28.90
C LEU A 100 13.44 0.71 28.42
N GLU A 101 13.39 2.03 28.56
CA GLU A 101 12.28 2.85 28.08
C GLU A 101 12.18 2.84 26.55
N GLN A 102 13.30 3.01 25.84
CA GLN A 102 13.35 2.96 24.39
C GLN A 102 12.97 1.58 23.86
N MET A 103 13.46 0.51 24.51
CA MET A 103 13.00 -0.84 24.21
C MET A 103 11.51 -1.01 24.48
N SER A 104 10.97 -0.47 25.59
CA SER A 104 9.53 -0.52 25.88
C SER A 104 8.67 0.21 24.86
N LYS A 105 9.22 1.25 24.23
CA LYS A 105 8.54 2.05 23.20
C LYS A 105 8.55 1.31 21.85
N ALA A 106 9.68 0.71 21.49
CA ALA A 106 9.78 -0.14 20.30
C ALA A 106 8.88 -1.38 20.41
N VAL A 107 8.86 -2.04 21.57
CA VAL A 107 7.98 -3.18 21.84
C VAL A 107 6.51 -2.77 21.77
N ARG A 108 6.13 -1.61 22.34
CA ARG A 108 4.76 -1.08 22.19
C ARG A 108 4.38 -0.85 20.73
N TRP A 109 5.30 -0.38 19.90
CA TRP A 109 5.02 -0.20 18.47
C TRP A 109 4.76 -1.52 17.75
N ILE A 110 5.64 -2.51 17.96
CA ILE A 110 5.50 -3.86 17.37
C ILE A 110 4.17 -4.51 17.79
N VAL A 111 3.76 -4.33 19.05
CA VAL A 111 2.47 -4.87 19.54
C VAL A 111 1.29 -4.23 18.82
N ILE A 112 1.30 -2.92 18.56
CA ILE A 112 0.22 -2.23 17.83
C ILE A 112 0.19 -2.70 16.37
N GLU A 113 1.36 -2.87 15.74
CA GLU A 113 1.46 -3.36 14.37
C GLU A 113 0.96 -4.81 14.24
N LEU A 114 1.32 -5.68 15.19
CA LEU A 114 0.79 -7.04 15.26
C LEU A 114 -0.71 -7.08 15.54
N GLN A 115 -1.26 -6.17 16.35
CA GLN A 115 -2.71 -6.09 16.59
C GLN A 115 -3.47 -5.62 15.34
N ASN A 116 -2.92 -4.66 14.60
CA ASN A 116 -3.47 -4.22 13.32
C ASN A 116 -3.42 -5.34 12.25
N HIS A 117 -2.36 -6.15 12.23
CA HIS A 117 -2.25 -7.30 11.31
C HIS A 117 -3.05 -8.53 11.76
N ALA A 118 -3.20 -8.76 13.07
CA ALA A 118 -4.03 -9.84 13.63
C ALA A 118 -5.54 -9.57 13.48
N GLY A 119 -5.95 -8.31 13.32
CA GLY A 119 -7.32 -7.93 12.95
C GLY A 119 -7.66 -8.15 11.47
N ALA A 120 -6.67 -8.43 10.61
CA ALA A 120 -6.85 -8.67 9.18
C ALA A 120 -6.77 -10.15 8.79
N ALA A 121 -6.81 -11.06 9.77
CA ALA A 121 -6.89 -12.52 9.56
C ALA A 121 -8.23 -13.08 10.05
N SER A 122 -9.34 -12.53 9.58
CA SER A 122 -10.60 -13.26 9.53
C SER A 122 -11.32 -12.91 8.24
N GLY A 123 -11.14 -13.76 7.23
CA GLY A 123 -11.89 -13.61 5.99
C GLY A 123 -11.24 -14.21 4.76
N SER A 124 -10.97 -15.52 4.77
CA SER A 124 -11.16 -16.37 3.57
C SER A 124 -10.89 -17.83 3.89
N SER A 125 -11.95 -18.65 4.00
CA SER A 125 -12.29 -19.64 2.96
C SER A 125 -13.28 -20.72 3.45
N ASN A 126 -14.46 -20.70 2.83
CA ASN A 126 -15.21 -21.84 2.26
C ASN A 126 -15.95 -22.89 3.14
N HIS A 127 -17.21 -23.11 2.73
CA HIS A 127 -18.15 -24.23 2.94
C HIS A 127 -18.72 -24.53 4.35
N HIS A 128 -20.03 -24.25 4.53
CA HIS A 128 -21.04 -25.32 4.61
C HIS A 128 -22.49 -24.77 4.56
N SER A 129 -23.33 -25.46 3.78
CA SER A 129 -24.79 -25.39 3.78
C SER A 129 -25.40 -25.33 5.18
N SER A 130 -26.40 -24.48 5.39
CA SER A 130 -27.74 -24.83 5.89
C SER A 130 -28.57 -23.55 6.08
N ALA A 131 -29.65 -23.43 5.33
CA ALA A 131 -30.72 -22.49 5.63
C ALA A 131 -31.37 -22.83 6.97
N PRO A 132 -31.91 -21.83 7.69
CA PRO A 132 -33.09 -22.03 8.51
C PRO A 132 -34.22 -21.17 7.94
N PHE A 133 -35.20 -21.88 7.37
CA PHE A 133 -36.63 -21.65 7.59
C PHE A 133 -37.12 -20.18 7.68
N ASP A 134 -37.55 -19.69 6.52
CA ASP A 134 -38.81 -19.01 6.23
C ASP A 134 -39.66 -18.48 7.42
N ALA A 135 -39.95 -17.17 7.40
CA ALA A 135 -41.31 -16.59 7.46
C ALA A 135 -41.32 -15.21 8.15
N ARG A 136 -41.45 -14.14 7.34
CA ARG A 136 -42.41 -13.01 7.48
C ARG A 136 -41.86 -11.70 6.90
N PHE A 137 -42.22 -11.44 5.66
CA PHE A 137 -42.76 -10.15 5.23
C PHE A 137 -44.01 -10.46 4.40
N PRO A 138 -45.12 -9.71 4.60
CA PRO A 138 -45.50 -8.75 3.57
C PRO A 138 -45.90 -7.41 4.20
N GLU A 139 -45.35 -6.29 3.73
CA GLU A 139 -45.92 -5.46 2.64
C GLU A 139 -47.11 -4.62 3.15
N ASP A 140 -46.82 -3.41 3.66
CA ASP A 140 -47.84 -2.38 3.90
C ASP A 140 -47.89 -1.47 2.67
N GLY A 141 -48.87 -1.75 1.80
CA GLY A 141 -49.19 -0.94 0.63
C GLY A 141 -50.14 0.18 1.04
N ALA A 142 -49.67 1.42 0.90
CA ALA A 142 -50.48 2.61 1.00
C ALA A 142 -51.51 2.69 -0.15
N GLN A 143 -52.77 2.90 0.20
CA GLN A 143 -53.79 3.56 -0.62
C GLN A 143 -54.69 4.40 0.29
#